data_AF-K9CR04-F1
#
_entry.id   AF-K9CR04-F1
#
_cell.length_a   1.000
_cell.length_b   1.000
_cell.length_c   1.000
_cell.angle_alpha   90.00
_cell.angle_beta   90.00
_cell.angle_gamma   90.00
#
_symmetry.space_group_name_H-M   'P 1'
#
loop_
_entity.id
_entity.type
_entity.pdbx_description
1 polymer ?
#
loop_
_entity_poly.entity_id
_entity_poly.type
_entity_poly.pdbx_seq_one_letter_code
_entity_poly.pdbx_strand_id
1 'polypeptide(L)'
;MKFVHLKAVVGAMALSASLAGVAQAQVVNGSGTSDPANVELGDSTVNGGPHVSGRVGIWVPNLGTSTPQRFVDFQGLQGFVPPSAYTVTTVNNPTGTITDHSRYGRFDFARANHANLYFGEWSQTGVATAGDHTVYYAGADKTDVTTPIAAATATYSVVGINNYAANPAVLNTTGTGGATFTATFNGSNGGSLSGTLVGHQTVVLTNVGISGADFGTAFGGSASITPNGSTLRSAAVSGEFFGSNAAALAGIATVSGERNLDTAFAGHKF
;
A
#
# COMPACT_ATOMS: atom_id res chain seq x y z
N MET A 1 18.84 67.86 45.15
CA MET A 1 18.40 67.76 43.74
C MET A 1 17.95 66.34 43.46
N LYS A 2 16.77 66.21 42.83
CA LYS A 2 16.22 65.06 42.09
C LYS A 2 15.80 63.79 42.86
N PHE A 3 14.49 63.70 43.12
CA PHE A 3 13.71 62.45 43.12
C PHE A 3 13.47 62.00 41.68
N VAL A 4 13.71 60.73 41.32
CA VAL A 4 13.02 60.05 40.20
C VAL A 4 13.09 58.50 40.30
N HIS A 5 11.92 57.89 40.56
CA HIS A 5 11.30 56.62 40.07
C HIS A 5 12.02 55.24 40.04
N LEU A 6 11.49 54.33 40.88
CA LEU A 6 10.64 53.15 40.54
C LEU A 6 11.07 52.22 39.38
N LYS A 7 11.28 50.93 39.68
CA LYS A 7 10.42 49.79 39.24
C LYS A 7 10.99 48.43 39.68
N ALA A 8 10.13 47.67 40.37
CA ALA A 8 10.32 46.26 40.67
C ALA A 8 10.19 45.41 39.39
N VAL A 9 11.02 44.38 39.26
CA VAL A 9 10.82 43.29 38.31
C VAL A 9 10.90 41.99 39.11
N VAL A 10 9.74 41.39 39.34
CA VAL A 10 9.61 40.01 39.84
C VAL A 10 9.67 39.11 38.61
N GLY A 11 10.73 38.31 38.51
CA GLY A 11 10.88 37.30 37.46
C GLY A 11 10.18 36.00 37.87
N ALA A 12 9.14 35.61 37.12
CA ALA A 12 8.55 34.27 37.20
C ALA A 12 9.24 33.37 36.17
N MET A 13 10.01 32.38 36.64
CA MET A 13 10.48 31.27 35.81
C MET A 13 9.36 30.24 35.68
N ALA A 14 8.76 30.13 34.49
CA ALA A 14 7.88 29.01 34.15
C ALA A 14 8.72 27.88 33.56
N LEU A 15 8.75 26.72 34.23
CA LEU A 15 9.23 25.47 33.64
C LEU A 15 8.20 24.98 32.62
N SER A 16 8.51 25.06 31.34
CA SER A 16 7.79 24.35 30.28
C SER A 16 8.31 22.92 30.17
N ALA A 17 7.58 21.96 30.72
CA ALA A 17 7.74 20.55 30.40
C ALA A 17 7.18 20.30 29.00
N SER A 18 8.05 20.15 27.99
CA SER A 18 7.64 19.72 26.67
C SER A 18 7.32 18.22 26.72
N LEU A 19 6.03 17.87 26.75
CA LEU A 19 5.59 16.54 26.35
C LEU A 19 5.92 16.37 24.87
N ALA A 20 6.96 15.58 24.57
CA ALA A 20 7.17 15.05 23.23
C ALA A 20 6.03 14.06 22.95
N GLY A 21 4.96 14.53 22.29
CA GLY A 21 3.95 13.66 21.72
C GLY A 21 4.60 12.82 20.62
N VAL A 22 4.53 11.49 20.74
CA VAL A 22 4.77 10.61 19.60
C VAL A 22 3.67 10.90 18.58
N ALA A 23 3.99 11.60 17.50
CA ALA A 23 3.08 11.71 16.36
C ALA A 23 2.88 10.29 15.82
N GLN A 24 1.66 9.76 15.94
CA GLN A 24 1.31 8.51 15.27
C GLN A 24 1.28 8.77 13.77
N ALA A 25 1.95 7.91 13.01
CA ALA A 25 1.87 7.81 11.56
C ALA A 25 0.41 7.81 11.10
N GLN A 26 -0.03 8.82 10.35
CA GLN A 26 -1.39 8.85 9.83
C GLN A 26 -1.54 7.80 8.72
N VAL A 27 -2.56 6.93 8.82
CA VAL A 27 -2.92 6.04 7.70
C VAL A 27 -3.36 6.89 6.53
N VAL A 28 -2.92 6.50 5.34
CA VAL A 28 -3.33 7.15 4.10
C VAL A 28 -4.76 6.71 3.81
N ASN A 29 -5.72 7.52 4.25
CA ASN A 29 -7.13 7.34 3.91
C ASN A 29 -7.29 7.29 2.39
N GLY A 30 -7.82 6.19 1.86
CA GLY A 30 -7.99 6.01 0.41
C GLY A 30 -6.76 5.51 -0.33
N SER A 31 -5.91 4.70 0.31
CA SER A 31 -4.87 3.95 -0.41
C SER A 31 -5.45 3.14 -1.59
N GLY A 32 -4.65 2.85 -2.61
CA GLY A 32 -5.17 2.45 -3.93
C GLY A 32 -5.84 1.07 -4.00
N THR A 33 -6.95 1.01 -4.74
CA THR A 33 -7.74 -0.19 -5.06
C THR A 33 -8.10 -0.19 -6.54
N SER A 34 -8.16 -1.36 -7.18
CA SER A 34 -8.70 -1.48 -8.54
C SER A 34 -10.23 -1.46 -8.59
N ASP A 35 -10.89 -1.61 -7.43
CA ASP A 35 -12.35 -1.61 -7.32
C ASP A 35 -12.84 -1.15 -5.93
N PRO A 36 -13.14 0.15 -5.77
CA PRO A 36 -13.63 0.69 -4.51
C PRO A 36 -15.03 0.18 -4.12
N ALA A 37 -15.79 -0.45 -5.04
CA ALA A 37 -17.07 -1.06 -4.66
C ALA A 37 -16.90 -2.38 -3.89
N ASN A 38 -15.73 -3.01 -4.03
CA ASN A 38 -15.42 -4.31 -3.43
C ASN A 38 -14.33 -4.22 -2.36
N VAL A 39 -13.40 -3.27 -2.47
CA VAL A 39 -12.33 -3.11 -1.48
C VAL A 39 -12.07 -1.64 -1.22
N GLU A 40 -12.20 -1.25 0.04
CA GLU A 40 -11.82 0.09 0.51
C GLU A 40 -10.75 -0.01 1.59
N LEU A 41 -9.86 0.99 1.63
CA LEU A 41 -8.67 1.00 2.49
C LEU A 41 -8.71 2.25 3.37
N GLY A 42 -8.37 2.10 4.65
CA GLY A 42 -8.37 3.21 5.59
C GLY A 42 -7.99 2.79 7.00
N ASP A 43 -8.29 3.65 7.97
CA ASP A 43 -8.12 3.34 9.38
C ASP A 43 -9.05 2.21 9.83
N SER A 44 -8.49 1.20 10.50
CA SER A 44 -9.29 0.19 11.16
C SER A 44 -10.19 0.82 12.22
N THR A 45 -11.48 0.45 12.18
CA THR A 45 -12.50 0.94 13.13
C THR A 45 -12.92 -0.14 14.13
N VAL A 46 -12.39 -1.36 13.99
CA VAL A 46 -12.71 -2.50 14.85
C VAL A 46 -11.67 -2.59 15.98
N ASN A 47 -12.15 -2.67 17.22
CA ASN A 47 -11.34 -2.98 18.39
C ASN A 47 -11.93 -4.22 19.08
N GLY A 48 -11.36 -5.39 18.80
CA GLY A 48 -11.91 -6.65 19.27
C GLY A 48 -11.25 -7.87 18.63
N GLY A 49 -11.12 -8.96 19.39
CA GLY A 49 -10.36 -10.13 18.97
C GLY A 49 -8.89 -9.75 18.70
N PRO A 50 -8.29 -10.15 17.57
CA PRO A 50 -6.94 -9.74 17.21
C PRO A 50 -6.85 -8.32 16.63
N HIS A 51 -8.00 -7.65 16.40
CA HIS A 51 -8.05 -6.37 15.69
C HIS A 51 -7.88 -5.15 16.58
N VAL A 52 -7.19 -4.15 16.05
CA VAL A 52 -6.89 -2.89 16.75
C VAL A 52 -7.19 -1.68 15.84
N SER A 53 -8.02 -0.79 16.36
CA SER A 53 -8.42 0.44 15.66
C SER A 53 -7.25 1.43 15.46
N GLY A 54 -7.28 2.20 14.38
CA GLY A 54 -6.25 3.18 14.00
C GLY A 54 -5.04 2.60 13.26
N ARG A 55 -5.05 1.29 12.97
CA ARG A 55 -4.08 0.63 12.09
C ARG A 55 -4.57 0.61 10.66
N VAL A 56 -3.66 0.38 9.71
CA VAL A 56 -4.01 0.16 8.31
C VAL A 56 -4.99 -1.00 8.19
N GLY A 57 -6.17 -0.71 7.66
CA GLY A 57 -7.27 -1.64 7.57
C GLY A 57 -7.93 -1.67 6.21
N ILE A 58 -8.75 -2.71 6.06
CA ILE A 58 -9.46 -3.05 4.83
C ILE A 58 -10.93 -3.27 5.15
N TRP A 59 -11.78 -2.80 4.25
CA TRP A 59 -13.18 -3.20 4.15
C TRP A 59 -13.38 -4.04 2.89
N VAL A 60 -14.26 -5.03 3.00
CA VAL A 60 -14.75 -5.87 1.90
C VAL A 60 -16.25 -6.13 2.09
N PRO A 61 -16.97 -6.58 1.06
CA PRO A 61 -18.34 -7.04 1.18
C PRO A 61 -18.57 -7.96 2.39
N ASN A 62 -19.75 -7.82 2.97
CA ASN A 62 -20.23 -8.58 4.13
C ASN A 62 -19.62 -8.21 5.49
N LEU A 63 -18.53 -7.42 5.59
CA LEU A 63 -18.02 -6.89 6.89
C LEU A 63 -18.98 -5.93 7.60
N GLY A 64 -20.08 -5.59 6.93
CA GLY A 64 -21.14 -4.70 7.41
C GLY A 64 -21.11 -3.37 6.68
N THR A 65 -22.29 -2.87 6.32
CA THR A 65 -22.50 -1.58 5.64
C THR A 65 -23.00 -0.49 6.59
N SER A 66 -23.20 -0.82 7.87
CA SER A 66 -23.64 0.14 8.89
C SER A 66 -22.62 1.26 9.01
N THR A 67 -23.07 2.51 8.96
CA THR A 67 -22.22 3.69 9.12
C THR A 67 -21.84 3.89 10.59
N PRO A 68 -20.56 4.07 10.95
CA PRO A 68 -19.40 4.07 10.06
C PRO A 68 -18.99 2.66 9.61
N GLN A 69 -18.56 2.56 8.34
CA GLN A 69 -18.08 1.34 7.70
C GLN A 69 -16.96 0.67 8.52
N ARG A 70 -16.99 -0.67 8.58
CA ARG A 70 -16.09 -1.44 9.44
C ARG A 70 -14.82 -1.83 8.69
N PHE A 71 -13.68 -1.36 9.17
CA PHE A 71 -12.37 -1.72 8.63
C PHE A 71 -11.64 -2.61 9.64
N VAL A 72 -11.16 -3.77 9.19
CA VAL A 72 -10.34 -4.68 10.00
C VAL A 72 -8.86 -4.48 9.65
N ASP A 73 -7.98 -4.44 10.65
CA ASP A 73 -6.55 -4.22 10.40
C ASP A 73 -5.83 -5.48 9.89
N PHE A 74 -4.88 -5.28 8.97
CA PHE A 74 -4.07 -6.37 8.41
C PHE A 74 -3.23 -7.09 9.47
N GLN A 75 -2.81 -6.38 10.53
CA GLN A 75 -2.03 -7.00 11.62
C GLN A 75 -2.89 -7.96 12.44
N GLY A 76 -4.14 -7.62 12.70
CA GLY A 76 -5.12 -8.52 13.31
C GLY A 76 -5.39 -9.75 12.45
N LEU A 77 -5.50 -9.58 11.12
CA LEU A 77 -5.61 -10.71 10.19
C LEU A 77 -4.38 -11.63 10.25
N GLN A 78 -3.18 -11.07 10.29
CA GLN A 78 -1.93 -11.83 10.44
C GLN A 78 -1.79 -12.51 11.81
N GLY A 79 -2.40 -11.96 12.85
CA GLY A 79 -2.49 -12.60 14.16
C GLY A 79 -3.36 -13.86 14.15
N PHE A 80 -4.31 -13.95 13.20
CA PHE A 80 -5.16 -15.13 13.02
C PHE A 80 -4.55 -16.15 12.04
N VAL A 81 -4.04 -15.68 10.89
CA VAL A 81 -3.30 -16.52 9.93
C VAL A 81 -1.88 -15.97 9.77
N PRO A 82 -0.85 -16.66 10.26
CA PRO A 82 0.53 -16.24 10.05
C PRO A 82 0.93 -16.25 8.57
N PRO A 83 1.85 -15.36 8.15
CA PRO A 83 2.38 -15.37 6.79
C PRO A 83 3.08 -16.70 6.43
N SER A 84 2.90 -17.14 5.18
CA SER A 84 3.57 -18.30 4.59
C SER A 84 4.99 -17.97 4.10
N ALA A 85 5.63 -18.92 3.41
CA ALA A 85 6.84 -18.66 2.65
C ALA A 85 6.62 -17.47 1.69
N TYR A 86 7.61 -16.59 1.58
CA TYR A 86 7.51 -15.30 0.86
C TYR A 86 6.60 -14.25 1.50
N THR A 87 6.23 -14.41 2.78
CA THR A 87 5.53 -13.40 3.61
C THR A 87 4.08 -13.09 3.19
N VAL A 88 3.48 -13.92 2.33
CA VAL A 88 2.06 -13.80 1.96
C VAL A 88 1.17 -14.46 3.01
N THR A 89 0.17 -13.73 3.47
CA THR A 89 -0.90 -14.17 4.36
C THR A 89 -2.14 -14.47 3.53
N THR A 90 -2.66 -15.70 3.65
CA THR A 90 -3.88 -16.13 2.96
C THR A 90 -5.00 -16.34 3.95
N VAL A 91 -6.04 -15.50 3.88
CA VAL A 91 -7.30 -15.72 4.61
C VAL A 91 -8.33 -16.21 3.61
N ASN A 92 -8.88 -17.41 3.80
CA ASN A 92 -9.75 -18.05 2.80
C ASN A 92 -11.14 -18.36 3.37
N ASN A 93 -12.03 -17.36 3.30
CA ASN A 93 -13.39 -17.42 3.83
C ASN A 93 -14.44 -17.10 2.75
N PRO A 94 -14.54 -17.88 1.65
CA PRO A 94 -15.40 -17.54 0.51
C PRO A 94 -16.89 -17.88 0.72
N THR A 95 -17.22 -18.79 1.66
CA THR A 95 -18.57 -19.35 1.80
C THR A 95 -19.03 -19.45 3.26
N GLY A 96 -20.27 -19.05 3.53
CA GLY A 96 -20.97 -19.35 4.79
C GLY A 96 -21.70 -18.12 5.33
N THR A 97 -21.57 -17.82 6.62
CA THR A 97 -22.30 -16.71 7.26
C THR A 97 -21.40 -15.54 7.66
N ILE A 98 -22.00 -14.39 7.96
CA ILE A 98 -21.23 -13.24 8.49
C ILE A 98 -20.84 -13.50 9.96
N THR A 99 -21.70 -14.21 10.70
CA THR A 99 -21.53 -14.46 12.14
C THR A 99 -20.34 -15.37 12.47
N ASP A 100 -19.96 -16.28 11.57
CA ASP A 100 -18.85 -17.22 11.76
C ASP A 100 -17.58 -16.81 10.98
N HIS A 101 -17.56 -15.60 10.42
CA HIS A 101 -16.47 -15.04 9.60
C HIS A 101 -16.17 -15.79 8.30
N SER A 102 -17.02 -16.73 7.87
CA SER A 102 -16.75 -17.58 6.69
C SER A 102 -17.20 -16.98 5.36
N ARG A 103 -17.74 -15.74 5.33
CA ARG A 103 -18.28 -15.09 4.11
C ARG A 103 -17.55 -13.82 3.66
N TYR A 104 -16.31 -13.61 4.10
CA TYR A 104 -15.53 -12.39 3.78
C TYR A 104 -14.68 -12.49 2.53
N GLY A 105 -14.78 -13.59 1.78
CA GLY A 105 -13.98 -13.82 0.60
C GLY A 105 -12.59 -14.35 0.94
N ARG A 106 -11.73 -14.29 -0.06
CA ARG A 106 -10.34 -14.70 0.03
C ARG A 106 -9.44 -13.48 -0.09
N PHE A 107 -8.48 -13.37 0.83
CA PHE A 107 -7.44 -12.37 0.87
C PHE A 107 -6.11 -13.07 0.67
N ASP A 108 -5.27 -12.55 -0.21
CA ASP A 108 -3.86 -12.93 -0.32
C ASP A 108 -3.06 -11.63 -0.30
N PHE A 109 -2.36 -11.37 0.80
CA PHE A 109 -1.67 -10.09 1.02
C PHE A 109 -0.33 -10.25 1.70
N ALA A 110 0.58 -9.32 1.46
CA ALA A 110 1.89 -9.27 2.09
C ALA A 110 2.16 -7.88 2.68
N ARG A 111 3.14 -7.83 3.57
CA ARG A 111 3.64 -6.59 4.16
C ARG A 111 4.97 -6.22 3.52
N ALA A 112 5.11 -4.99 3.01
CA ALA A 112 6.39 -4.47 2.57
C ALA A 112 7.28 -4.20 3.80
N ASN A 113 8.51 -4.71 3.78
CA ASN A 113 9.36 -4.81 4.96
C ASN A 113 9.59 -3.44 5.65
N HIS A 114 9.53 -3.42 6.99
CA HIS A 114 9.63 -2.25 7.88
C HIS A 114 8.56 -1.14 7.79
N ALA A 115 7.61 -1.21 6.87
CA ALA A 115 6.53 -0.22 6.77
C ALA A 115 5.20 -0.80 7.27
N ASN A 116 4.31 0.05 7.80
CA ASN A 116 2.89 -0.27 7.88
C ASN A 116 2.31 -0.15 6.45
N LEU A 117 2.81 -0.96 5.52
CA LEU A 117 2.46 -0.94 4.10
C LEU A 117 2.13 -2.36 3.67
N TYR A 118 0.90 -2.55 3.22
CA TYR A 118 0.31 -3.81 2.81
C TYR A 118 -0.10 -3.72 1.36
N PHE A 119 -0.04 -4.85 0.66
CA PHE A 119 -0.48 -4.97 -0.72
C PHE A 119 -0.97 -6.39 -0.95
N GLY A 120 -1.90 -6.56 -1.88
CA GLY A 120 -2.46 -7.87 -2.13
C GLY A 120 -3.68 -7.83 -3.02
N GLU A 121 -4.43 -8.92 -2.94
CA GLU A 121 -5.65 -9.13 -3.70
C GLU A 121 -6.78 -9.64 -2.82
N TRP A 122 -7.99 -9.45 -3.32
CA TRP A 122 -9.23 -9.97 -2.76
C TRP A 122 -10.15 -10.46 -3.87
N SER A 123 -10.91 -11.50 -3.57
CA SER A 123 -12.12 -11.88 -4.32
C SER A 123 -13.12 -12.54 -3.38
N GLN A 124 -14.41 -12.44 -3.66
CA GLN A 124 -15.45 -13.08 -2.85
C GLN A 124 -15.35 -14.61 -2.93
N THR A 125 -14.91 -15.14 -4.07
CA THR A 125 -14.91 -16.59 -4.34
C THR A 125 -13.53 -17.24 -4.30
N GLY A 126 -12.45 -16.46 -4.26
CA GLY A 126 -11.09 -16.98 -4.43
C GLY A 126 -10.73 -17.30 -5.89
N VAL A 127 -11.55 -16.88 -6.86
CA VAL A 127 -11.36 -17.14 -8.28
C VAL A 127 -11.21 -15.81 -9.03
N ALA A 128 -10.01 -15.52 -9.53
CA ALA A 128 -9.73 -14.22 -10.15
C ALA A 128 -10.56 -13.93 -11.42
N THR A 129 -11.08 -14.97 -12.08
CA THR A 129 -11.94 -14.85 -13.27
C THR A 129 -13.42 -14.66 -12.95
N ALA A 130 -13.83 -14.64 -11.67
CA ALA A 130 -15.23 -14.47 -11.27
C ALA A 130 -15.72 -13.01 -11.40
N GLY A 131 -14.84 -12.07 -11.74
CA GLY A 131 -15.16 -10.67 -12.02
C GLY A 131 -15.07 -9.72 -10.82
N ASP A 132 -14.88 -10.25 -9.63
CA ASP A 132 -14.73 -9.54 -8.35
C ASP A 132 -13.27 -9.39 -7.89
N HIS A 133 -12.32 -9.91 -8.69
CA HIS A 133 -10.90 -9.79 -8.39
C HIS A 133 -10.51 -8.32 -8.27
N THR A 134 -9.96 -7.99 -7.10
CA THR A 134 -9.60 -6.64 -6.73
C THR A 134 -8.19 -6.65 -6.16
N VAL A 135 -7.31 -5.83 -6.72
CA VAL A 135 -5.95 -5.62 -6.20
C VAL A 135 -5.88 -4.31 -5.44
N TYR A 136 -5.05 -4.26 -4.41
CA TYR A 136 -4.95 -3.10 -3.54
C TYR A 136 -3.56 -2.94 -2.93
N TYR A 137 -3.30 -1.73 -2.45
CA TYR A 137 -2.26 -1.45 -1.46
C TYR A 137 -2.80 -0.48 -0.41
N ALA A 138 -2.25 -0.56 0.79
CA ALA A 138 -2.63 0.29 1.91
C ALA A 138 -1.46 0.58 2.81
N GLY A 139 -1.24 1.84 3.16
CA GLY A 139 -0.12 2.21 4.02
C GLY A 139 -0.38 3.36 4.98
N ALA A 140 0.49 3.48 5.97
CA ALA A 140 0.69 4.71 6.74
C ALA A 140 1.98 5.39 6.30
N ASP A 141 2.17 6.65 6.69
CA ASP A 141 3.36 7.45 6.37
C ASP A 141 3.56 7.64 4.87
N LYS A 142 2.57 8.18 4.15
CA LYS A 142 2.80 8.68 2.77
C LYS A 142 4.00 9.62 2.79
N THR A 143 4.86 9.51 1.78
CA THR A 143 6.08 10.33 1.70
C THR A 143 5.71 11.80 1.79
N ASP A 144 6.33 12.50 2.74
CA ASP A 144 6.19 13.95 2.85
C ASP A 144 6.82 14.63 1.64
N VAL A 145 5.97 15.26 0.82
CA VAL A 145 6.35 16.00 -0.38
C VAL A 145 7.04 17.34 -0.07
N THR A 146 7.06 17.79 1.18
CA THR A 146 7.69 19.05 1.59
C THR A 146 9.20 18.92 1.81
N THR A 147 9.70 17.70 2.02
CA THR A 147 11.13 17.40 2.03
C THR A 147 11.58 16.96 0.65
N PRO A 148 12.60 17.61 0.04
CA PRO A 148 13.17 17.13 -1.22
C PRO A 148 13.58 15.66 -1.09
N ILE A 149 13.13 14.82 -2.02
CA ILE A 149 13.59 13.43 -2.09
C ILE A 149 15.08 13.48 -2.39
N ALA A 150 15.90 13.19 -1.37
CA ALA A 150 17.34 13.50 -1.35
C ALA A 150 18.19 12.74 -2.39
N ALA A 151 17.60 11.92 -3.26
CA ALA A 151 18.29 11.15 -4.28
C ALA A 151 17.72 11.44 -5.67
N ALA A 152 18.58 11.71 -6.65
CA ALA A 152 18.20 11.80 -8.07
C ALA A 152 17.71 10.44 -8.62
N THR A 153 18.10 9.33 -7.99
CA THR A 153 17.69 7.98 -8.36
C THR A 153 17.57 7.11 -7.11
N ALA A 154 16.54 6.27 -7.04
CA ALA A 154 16.35 5.26 -6.01
C ALA A 154 15.97 3.92 -6.64
N THR A 155 16.53 2.83 -6.12
CA THR A 155 16.20 1.47 -6.57
C THR A 155 15.48 0.73 -5.45
N TYR A 156 14.43 0.00 -5.82
CA TYR A 156 13.57 -0.72 -4.91
C TYR A 156 13.60 -2.20 -5.25
N SER A 157 13.70 -3.05 -4.22
CA SER A 157 13.41 -4.48 -4.36
C SER A 157 11.90 -4.65 -4.26
N VAL A 158 11.28 -5.17 -5.32
CA VAL A 158 9.81 -5.17 -5.50
C VAL A 158 9.29 -6.59 -5.61
N VAL A 159 8.12 -6.81 -5.03
CA VAL A 159 7.36 -8.06 -5.11
C VAL A 159 5.94 -7.74 -5.56
N GLY A 160 5.36 -8.62 -6.39
CA GLY A 160 3.99 -8.52 -6.86
C GLY A 160 3.12 -9.72 -6.46
N ILE A 161 1.81 -9.49 -6.33
CA ILE A 161 0.78 -10.49 -6.09
C ILE A 161 -0.26 -10.37 -7.20
N ASN A 162 -0.56 -11.51 -7.85
CA ASN A 162 -1.64 -11.66 -8.81
C ASN A 162 -2.12 -13.11 -8.79
N ASN A 163 -3.43 -13.30 -8.74
CA ASN A 163 -4.12 -14.59 -8.84
C ASN A 163 -3.41 -15.68 -8.03
N TYR A 164 -3.06 -15.35 -6.79
CA TYR A 164 -2.25 -16.16 -5.88
C TYR A 164 -2.94 -17.49 -5.56
N ALA A 165 -4.27 -17.50 -5.63
CA ALA A 165 -5.09 -18.70 -5.54
C ALA A 165 -4.72 -19.79 -6.54
N ALA A 166 -4.51 -19.42 -7.80
CA ALA A 166 -4.12 -20.34 -8.86
C ALA A 166 -2.59 -20.42 -9.04
N ASN A 167 -1.87 -19.37 -8.63
CA ASN A 167 -0.42 -19.23 -8.79
C ASN A 167 0.21 -18.89 -7.43
N PRO A 168 0.45 -19.87 -6.54
CA PRO A 168 0.91 -19.63 -5.17
C PRO A 168 2.42 -19.29 -5.10
N ALA A 169 2.83 -18.32 -5.89
CA ALA A 169 4.16 -17.73 -5.94
C ALA A 169 4.02 -16.24 -6.22
N VAL A 170 4.84 -15.44 -5.56
CA VAL A 170 4.89 -14.00 -5.82
C VAL A 170 5.65 -13.71 -7.12
N LEU A 171 5.33 -12.58 -7.76
CA LEU A 171 6.08 -12.06 -8.90
C LEU A 171 7.28 -11.29 -8.34
N ASN A 172 8.47 -11.90 -8.32
CA ASN A 172 9.64 -11.28 -7.69
C ASN A 172 10.95 -11.57 -8.42
N THR A 173 10.91 -12.10 -9.65
CA THR A 173 12.12 -12.47 -10.38
C THR A 173 12.40 -11.51 -11.52
N THR A 174 13.68 -11.22 -11.75
CA THR A 174 14.25 -10.70 -13.00
C THR A 174 15.59 -11.44 -13.19
N GLY A 175 15.52 -12.72 -13.54
CA GLY A 175 16.71 -13.59 -13.53
C GLY A 175 17.19 -13.89 -12.09
N THR A 176 18.50 -13.83 -11.84
CA THR A 176 19.14 -14.26 -10.57
C THR A 176 19.15 -13.21 -9.46
N GLY A 177 18.67 -11.97 -9.70
CA GLY A 177 18.84 -10.83 -8.78
C GLY A 177 17.58 -10.34 -8.04
N GLY A 178 16.41 -10.93 -8.30
CA GLY A 178 15.13 -10.43 -7.77
C GLY A 178 14.63 -9.17 -8.50
N ALA A 179 13.33 -8.94 -8.49
CA ALA A 179 12.71 -7.85 -9.24
C ALA A 179 13.03 -6.46 -8.66
N THR A 180 13.34 -5.51 -9.54
CA THR A 180 13.74 -4.16 -9.18
C THR A 180 12.99 -3.09 -9.94
N PHE A 181 12.52 -2.06 -9.23
CA PHE A 181 12.05 -0.81 -9.83
C PHE A 181 13.06 0.30 -9.55
N THR A 182 13.25 1.19 -10.52
CA THR A 182 14.13 2.37 -10.40
C THR A 182 13.30 3.63 -10.59
N ALA A 183 13.26 4.46 -9.56
CA ALA A 183 12.70 5.80 -9.62
C ALA A 183 13.81 6.79 -9.93
N THR A 184 13.62 7.66 -10.92
CA THR A 184 14.48 8.81 -11.20
C THR A 184 13.71 10.07 -10.87
N PHE A 185 14.18 10.83 -9.88
CA PHE A 185 13.55 12.08 -9.44
C PHE A 185 14.22 13.27 -10.10
N ASN A 186 13.45 14.17 -10.71
CA ASN A 186 13.97 15.30 -11.48
C ASN A 186 13.77 16.68 -10.80
N GLY A 187 13.57 16.69 -9.48
CA GLY A 187 13.28 17.89 -8.70
C GLY A 187 12.06 17.70 -7.82
N SER A 188 11.54 18.79 -7.25
CA SER A 188 10.68 18.74 -6.06
C SER A 188 9.35 17.98 -6.19
N ASN A 189 8.90 17.59 -7.39
CA ASN A 189 7.60 16.94 -7.58
C ASN A 189 7.49 16.06 -8.84
N GLY A 190 8.62 15.62 -9.42
CA GLY A 190 8.57 14.95 -10.73
C GLY A 190 9.58 13.82 -10.88
N GLY A 191 9.42 13.05 -11.95
CA GLY A 191 10.33 11.97 -12.27
C GLY A 191 9.69 10.87 -13.09
N SER A 192 10.37 9.73 -13.14
CA SER A 192 9.87 8.52 -13.76
C SER A 192 10.20 7.27 -12.94
N LEU A 193 9.35 6.25 -13.05
CA LEU A 193 9.51 4.93 -12.47
C LEU A 193 9.56 3.90 -13.59
N SER A 194 10.59 3.06 -13.59
CA SER A 194 10.74 1.96 -14.54
C SER A 194 11.11 0.67 -13.83
N GLY A 195 10.72 -0.47 -14.38
CA GLY A 195 11.10 -1.75 -13.82
C GLY A 195 10.28 -2.91 -14.36
N THR A 196 10.55 -4.11 -13.84
CA THR A 196 9.89 -5.33 -14.30
C THR A 196 9.66 -6.29 -13.14
N LEU A 197 8.48 -6.91 -13.11
CA LEU A 197 8.14 -8.03 -12.25
C LEU A 197 7.92 -9.26 -13.13
N VAL A 198 8.56 -10.39 -12.83
CA VAL A 198 8.36 -11.66 -13.53
C VAL A 198 7.94 -12.76 -12.55
N GLY A 199 6.93 -13.54 -12.97
CA GLY A 199 6.45 -14.77 -12.35
C GLY A 199 5.70 -15.61 -13.39
N HIS A 200 4.44 -15.97 -13.10
CA HIS A 200 3.55 -16.57 -14.11
C HIS A 200 3.03 -15.55 -15.14
N GLN A 201 3.26 -14.27 -14.89
CA GLN A 201 3.11 -13.17 -15.83
C GLN A 201 4.24 -12.16 -15.67
N THR A 202 4.43 -11.32 -16.68
CA THR A 202 5.42 -10.24 -16.67
C THR A 202 4.71 -8.89 -16.64
N VAL A 203 5.04 -8.05 -15.66
CA VAL A 203 4.60 -6.65 -15.58
C VAL A 203 5.79 -5.76 -15.89
N VAL A 204 5.67 -4.88 -16.88
CA VAL A 204 6.73 -3.94 -17.28
C VAL A 204 6.23 -2.51 -17.11
N LEU A 205 7.00 -1.69 -16.40
CA LEU A 205 6.80 -0.25 -16.29
C LEU A 205 7.90 0.47 -17.07
N THR A 206 7.51 1.34 -17.99
CA THR A 206 8.43 2.11 -18.83
C THR A 206 8.19 3.60 -18.63
N ASN A 207 9.08 4.25 -17.88
CA ASN A 207 9.04 5.68 -17.60
C ASN A 207 7.70 6.20 -17.05
N VAL A 208 7.04 5.40 -16.20
CA VAL A 208 5.78 5.78 -15.55
C VAL A 208 5.98 7.08 -14.78
N GLY A 209 5.17 8.09 -15.02
CA GLY A 209 5.39 9.42 -14.47
C GLY A 209 5.27 9.45 -12.94
N ILE A 210 6.08 10.28 -12.31
CA ILE A 210 6.01 10.62 -10.88
C ILE A 210 5.45 12.04 -10.74
N SER A 211 4.52 12.24 -9.82
CA SER A 211 3.94 13.54 -9.44
C SER A 211 3.85 13.62 -7.92
N GLY A 212 4.76 14.37 -7.28
CA GLY A 212 4.87 14.41 -5.83
C GLY A 212 5.18 13.03 -5.23
N ALA A 213 4.34 12.59 -4.29
CA ALA A 213 4.44 11.25 -3.69
C ALA A 213 3.71 10.17 -4.51
N ASP A 214 3.04 10.54 -5.60
CA ASP A 214 2.28 9.62 -6.43
C ASP A 214 3.07 9.23 -7.69
N PHE A 215 2.80 8.06 -8.23
CA PHE A 215 3.24 7.67 -9.56
C PHE A 215 2.11 6.99 -10.31
N GLY A 216 2.15 7.08 -11.64
CA GLY A 216 1.15 6.43 -12.46
C GLY A 216 1.22 6.78 -13.93
N THR A 217 0.63 5.93 -14.76
CA THR A 217 0.59 6.13 -16.22
C THR A 217 -0.20 7.39 -16.60
N ALA A 218 -1.07 7.87 -15.70
CA ALA A 218 -1.75 9.16 -15.86
C ALA A 218 -0.80 10.37 -15.87
N PHE A 219 0.40 10.23 -15.29
CA PHE A 219 1.44 11.27 -15.28
C PHE A 219 2.46 11.11 -16.42
N GLY A 220 2.34 10.06 -17.23
CA GLY A 220 3.24 9.77 -18.35
C GLY A 220 3.77 8.33 -18.35
N GLY A 221 4.52 8.00 -19.40
CA GLY A 221 5.07 6.65 -19.60
C GLY A 221 4.04 5.63 -20.04
N SER A 222 4.40 4.36 -19.93
CA SER A 222 3.52 3.24 -20.26
C SER A 222 3.77 2.05 -19.34
N ALA A 223 2.77 1.17 -19.25
CA ALA A 223 2.90 -0.11 -18.58
C ALA A 223 2.25 -1.21 -19.40
N SER A 224 2.72 -2.44 -19.20
CA SER A 224 2.15 -3.61 -19.86
C SER A 224 2.18 -4.84 -18.97
N ILE A 225 1.24 -5.75 -19.21
CA ILE A 225 1.19 -7.07 -18.59
C ILE A 225 1.18 -8.11 -19.71
N THR A 226 2.08 -9.08 -19.62
CA THR A 226 2.15 -10.23 -20.54
C THR A 226 2.01 -11.51 -19.72
N PRO A 227 0.84 -12.17 -19.75
CA PRO A 227 0.71 -13.51 -19.18
C PRO A 227 1.61 -14.49 -19.93
N ASN A 228 2.20 -15.47 -19.25
CA ASN A 228 3.15 -16.38 -19.88
C ASN A 228 2.52 -17.10 -21.10
N GLY A 229 3.20 -17.03 -22.24
CA GLY A 229 2.74 -17.63 -23.50
C GLY A 229 1.52 -16.94 -24.14
N SER A 230 1.15 -15.75 -23.68
CA SER A 230 0.02 -14.97 -24.20
C SER A 230 0.46 -13.64 -24.80
N THR A 231 -0.48 -12.95 -25.45
CA THR A 231 -0.26 -11.62 -26.03
C THR A 231 -0.12 -10.57 -24.94
N LEU A 232 0.73 -9.57 -25.16
CA LEU A 232 0.88 -8.40 -24.30
C LEU A 232 -0.44 -7.61 -24.17
N ARG A 233 -0.70 -7.05 -22.99
CA ARG A 233 -1.80 -6.11 -22.71
C ARG A 233 -1.23 -4.78 -22.27
N SER A 234 -1.83 -3.69 -22.76
CA SER A 234 -1.59 -2.37 -22.18
C SER A 234 -2.20 -2.33 -20.79
N ALA A 235 -1.46 -1.76 -19.83
CA ALA A 235 -1.91 -1.63 -18.45
C ALA A 235 -1.87 -0.18 -18.00
N ALA A 236 -2.74 0.16 -17.05
CA ALA A 236 -2.65 1.38 -16.27
C ALA A 236 -1.89 1.09 -14.97
N VAL A 237 -1.13 2.06 -14.47
CA VAL A 237 -0.48 1.97 -13.16
C VAL A 237 -0.87 3.17 -12.31
N SER A 238 -1.12 2.91 -11.03
CA SER A 238 -1.23 3.94 -9.98
C SER A 238 -0.55 3.44 -8.71
N GLY A 239 0.09 4.33 -7.97
CA GLY A 239 0.77 4.00 -6.73
C GLY A 239 1.36 5.21 -6.03
N GLU A 240 1.96 4.95 -4.88
CA GLU A 240 2.45 5.96 -3.95
C GLU A 240 3.81 5.56 -3.37
N PHE A 241 4.60 6.57 -3.03
CA PHE A 241 5.82 6.44 -2.23
C PHE A 241 5.50 6.61 -0.74
N PHE A 242 6.14 5.81 0.11
CA PHE A 242 5.95 5.78 1.56
C PHE A 242 7.28 5.96 2.31
N GLY A 243 7.18 6.48 3.53
CA GLY A 243 8.28 6.73 4.44
C GLY A 243 9.16 7.91 4.05
N SER A 244 10.08 8.27 4.95
CA SER A 244 11.00 9.39 4.72
C SER A 244 11.88 9.15 3.48
N ASN A 245 11.96 10.15 2.60
CA ASN A 245 12.73 10.11 1.36
C ASN A 245 12.36 8.92 0.44
N ALA A 246 11.06 8.61 0.31
CA ALA A 246 10.56 7.50 -0.50
C ALA A 246 11.29 6.19 -0.14
N ALA A 247 11.22 5.78 1.12
CA ALA A 247 11.87 4.57 1.60
C ALA A 247 11.20 3.29 1.05
N ALA A 248 9.93 3.39 0.68
CA ALA A 248 9.16 2.31 0.08
C ALA A 248 8.22 2.84 -1.02
N LEU A 249 7.68 1.92 -1.81
CA LEU A 249 6.61 2.19 -2.76
C LEU A 249 5.58 1.06 -2.73
N ALA A 250 4.34 1.37 -3.10
CA ALA A 250 3.34 0.37 -3.45
C ALA A 250 2.42 0.89 -4.56
N GLY A 251 1.83 -0.02 -5.31
CA GLY A 251 0.96 0.32 -6.43
C GLY A 251 0.17 -0.87 -6.95
N ILE A 252 -0.65 -0.57 -7.95
CA ILE A 252 -1.39 -1.56 -8.74
C ILE A 252 -1.11 -1.35 -10.22
N ALA A 253 -1.07 -2.44 -10.98
CA ALA A 253 -1.10 -2.44 -12.43
C ALA A 253 -2.39 -3.13 -12.89
N THR A 254 -3.20 -2.47 -13.72
CA THR A 254 -4.54 -2.96 -14.09
C THR A 254 -4.74 -3.01 -15.60
N VAL A 255 -5.51 -3.99 -16.06
CA VAL A 255 -5.89 -4.15 -17.47
C VAL A 255 -7.40 -3.98 -17.59
N SER A 256 -7.82 -3.03 -18.44
CA SER A 256 -9.24 -2.75 -18.63
C SER A 256 -10.00 -3.99 -19.11
N GLY A 257 -11.00 -4.42 -18.34
CA GLY A 257 -11.82 -5.59 -18.65
C GLY A 257 -11.17 -6.95 -18.38
N GLU A 258 -9.91 -7.01 -17.95
CA GLU A 258 -9.17 -8.26 -17.69
C GLU A 258 -8.61 -8.29 -16.26
N ARG A 259 -9.50 -8.17 -15.28
CA ARG A 259 -9.14 -8.07 -13.85
C ARG A 259 -8.29 -9.23 -13.34
N ASN A 260 -8.40 -10.40 -13.94
CA ASN A 260 -7.56 -11.56 -13.61
C ASN A 260 -6.06 -11.32 -13.86
N LEU A 261 -5.70 -10.28 -14.61
CA LEU A 261 -4.32 -9.86 -14.87
C LEU A 261 -3.85 -8.77 -13.90
N ASP A 262 -4.77 -8.10 -13.20
CA ASP A 262 -4.44 -7.00 -12.30
C ASP A 262 -3.46 -7.48 -11.22
N THR A 263 -2.44 -6.67 -10.93
CA THR A 263 -1.33 -7.03 -10.03
C THR A 263 -1.13 -5.94 -9.01
N ALA A 264 -1.14 -6.28 -7.71
CA ALA A 264 -0.63 -5.40 -6.66
C ALA A 264 0.88 -5.60 -6.51
N PHE A 265 1.61 -4.55 -6.19
CA PHE A 265 3.05 -4.65 -5.91
C PHE A 265 3.48 -3.68 -4.80
N ALA A 266 4.55 -4.04 -4.09
CA ALA A 266 5.23 -3.15 -3.18
C ALA A 266 6.72 -3.46 -3.11
N GLY A 267 7.50 -2.48 -2.70
CA GLY A 267 8.95 -2.63 -2.57
C GLY A 267 9.58 -1.65 -1.61
N HIS A 268 10.83 -1.94 -1.25
CA HIS A 268 11.63 -1.12 -0.34
C HIS A 268 12.94 -0.73 -1.01
N LYS A 269 13.39 0.48 -0.70
CA LYS A 269 14.65 1.03 -1.21
C LYS A 269 15.85 0.28 -0.61
N PHE A 270 16.88 0.04 -1.41
CA PHE A 270 18.16 -0.55 -0.98
C PHE A 270 19.35 0.23 -1.56
#